data_AF-A0A7Z0PV50-F1
#
_entry.id   AF-A0A7Z0PV50-F1
#
_cell.length_a   1.000
_cell.length_b   1.000
_cell.length_c   1.000
_cell.angle_alpha   90.00
_cell.angle_beta   90.00
_cell.angle_gamma   90.00
#
_symmetry.space_group_name_H-M   'P 1'
#
loop_
_entity.id
_entity.type
_entity.pdbx_description
1 polymer ?
#
loop_
_entity_poly.entity_id
_entity_poly.type
_entity_poly.pdbx_seq_one_letter_code
_entity_poly.pdbx_strand_id
1 'polypeptide(L)'
;VAAETDERAEYLGRAFVLGQIVMRTSDWFTLLPTAEEAARHRYGPAEEAFVRERLDPQLVGGPDTVRGRLAALVEQTGADEVMALSMISDHAERVRSYELLRQALEDLRSGGAGGSETAHATVHSIKMN
;
A
#
# COMPACT_ATOMS: atom_id res chain seq x y z
N VAL A 1 0.27 1.06 -0.60
CA VAL A 1 0.22 2.54 -0.46
C VAL A 1 1.64 3.03 -0.24
N ALA A 2 2.24 3.67 -1.23
CA ALA A 2 3.50 4.36 -1.08
C ALA A 2 3.21 5.87 -1.06
N ALA A 3 3.80 6.59 -0.13
CA ALA A 3 3.67 8.04 -0.03
C ALA A 3 5.02 8.70 0.30
N GLU A 4 5.03 10.01 0.47
CA GLU A 4 6.24 10.77 0.80
C GLU A 4 6.82 10.42 2.18
N THR A 5 5.96 10.01 3.13
CA THR A 5 6.34 9.57 4.48
C THR A 5 5.49 8.39 4.95
N ASP A 6 5.95 7.71 6.00
CA ASP A 6 5.19 6.62 6.63
C ASP A 6 3.84 7.11 7.16
N GLU A 7 3.81 8.29 7.77
CA GLU A 7 2.59 8.89 8.32
C GLU A 7 1.58 9.22 7.21
N ARG A 8 2.05 9.74 6.06
CA ARG A 8 1.17 10.00 4.92
C ARG A 8 0.62 8.70 4.34
N ALA A 9 1.45 7.66 4.25
CA ALA A 9 1.01 6.37 3.74
C ALA A 9 -0.01 5.71 4.68
N GLU A 10 0.18 5.78 5.99
CA GLU A 10 -0.78 5.30 6.97
C GLU A 10 -2.09 6.09 6.90
N TYR A 11 -2.01 7.42 6.83
CA TYR A 11 -3.18 8.29 6.68
C TYR A 11 -4.04 7.89 5.47
N LEU A 12 -3.42 7.67 4.31
CA LEU A 12 -4.11 7.22 3.10
C LEU A 12 -4.63 5.78 3.24
N GLY A 13 -3.85 4.88 3.84
CA GLY A 13 -4.20 3.47 4.04
C GLY A 13 -5.39 3.25 4.99
N ARG A 14 -5.54 4.11 6.01
CA ARG A 14 -6.66 4.04 6.98
C ARG A 14 -8.03 4.19 6.31
N ALA A 15 -8.12 4.88 5.17
CA ALA A 15 -9.35 5.00 4.38
C ALA A 15 -9.91 3.63 3.94
N PHE A 16 -9.04 2.75 3.44
CA PHE A 16 -9.40 1.40 3.06
C PHE A 16 -9.84 0.55 4.25
N VAL A 17 -9.16 0.69 5.39
CA VAL A 17 -9.53 -0.05 6.60
C VAL A 17 -10.86 0.43 7.17
N LEU A 18 -11.14 1.75 7.16
CA LEU A 18 -12.44 2.26 7.56
C LEU A 18 -13.55 1.66 6.69
N GLY A 19 -13.36 1.59 5.36
CA GLY A 19 -14.32 0.94 4.47
C GLY A 19 -14.59 -0.52 4.85
N GLN A 20 -13.54 -1.25 5.25
CA GLN A 20 -13.67 -2.63 5.74
C GLN A 20 -14.39 -2.75 7.09
N ILE A 21 -14.25 -1.76 7.97
CA ILE A 21 -14.99 -1.70 9.24
C ILE A 21 -16.47 -1.45 8.95
N VAL A 22 -16.78 -0.41 8.17
CA VAL A 22 -18.17 -0.05 7.81
C VAL A 22 -18.88 -1.22 7.14
N MET A 23 -18.22 -1.92 6.21
CA MET A 23 -18.78 -3.09 5.53
C MET A 23 -19.14 -4.25 6.49
N ARG A 24 -18.49 -4.34 7.67
CA ARG A 24 -18.75 -5.38 8.67
C ARG A 24 -19.79 -4.98 9.71
N THR A 25 -20.03 -3.68 9.86
CA THR A 25 -20.86 -3.13 10.94
C THR A 25 -22.13 -2.44 10.45
N SER A 26 -22.29 -2.29 9.13
CA SER A 26 -23.42 -1.60 8.51
C SER A 26 -24.08 -2.46 7.43
N ASP A 27 -25.42 -2.44 7.37
CA ASP A 27 -26.22 -3.14 6.36
C ASP A 27 -26.21 -2.46 4.97
N TRP A 28 -25.41 -1.41 4.79
CA TRP A 28 -25.43 -0.54 3.62
C TRP A 28 -24.09 -0.55 2.87
N PHE A 29 -24.17 -0.72 1.55
CA PHE A 29 -23.02 -0.53 0.66
C PHE A 29 -22.76 0.96 0.47
N THR A 30 -21.55 1.42 0.77
CA THR A 30 -21.14 2.81 0.61
C THR A 30 -19.86 2.90 -0.24
N LEU A 31 -19.58 4.09 -0.76
CA LEU A 31 -18.33 4.36 -1.46
C LEU A 31 -17.13 4.13 -0.53
N LEU A 32 -15.98 3.86 -1.13
CA LEU A 32 -14.72 3.81 -0.39
C LEU A 32 -14.54 5.14 0.36
N PRO A 33 -14.32 5.13 1.70
CA PRO A 33 -14.08 6.35 2.44
C PRO A 33 -12.87 7.14 1.91
N THR A 34 -12.91 8.43 2.14
CA THR A 34 -11.76 9.32 1.99
C THR A 34 -10.81 9.17 3.17
N ALA A 35 -9.54 9.51 2.96
CA ALA A 35 -8.57 9.58 4.06
C ALA A 35 -8.96 10.64 5.11
N GLU A 36 -9.67 11.70 4.69
CA GLU A 36 -10.21 12.71 5.59
C GLU A 36 -11.36 12.16 6.46
N GLU A 37 -12.28 11.38 5.89
CA GLU A 37 -13.32 10.68 6.66
C GLU A 37 -12.72 9.70 7.65
N ALA A 38 -11.70 8.93 7.24
CA ALA A 38 -10.96 8.04 8.14
C ALA A 38 -10.29 8.80 9.29
N ALA A 39 -9.67 9.95 9.02
CA ALA A 39 -9.04 10.76 10.06
C ALA A 39 -10.03 11.38 11.05
N ARG A 40 -11.30 11.56 10.66
CA ARG A 40 -12.37 12.05 11.53
C ARG A 40 -13.07 10.93 12.31
N HIS A 41 -12.92 9.67 11.88
CA HIS A 41 -13.49 8.52 12.58
C HIS A 41 -12.82 8.32 13.93
N ARG A 42 -13.62 8.07 14.97
CA ARG A 42 -13.10 7.78 16.30
C ARG A 42 -12.96 6.27 16.48
N TYR A 43 -11.74 5.79 16.31
CA TYR A 43 -11.43 4.37 16.43
C TYR A 43 -11.49 3.91 17.89
N GLY A 44 -12.26 2.86 18.16
CA GLY A 44 -12.20 2.12 19.42
C GLY A 44 -10.94 1.25 19.51
N PRO A 45 -10.58 0.72 20.70
CA PRO A 45 -9.39 -0.13 20.85
C PRO A 45 -9.35 -1.35 19.93
N ALA A 46 -10.50 -1.98 19.70
CA ALA A 46 -10.63 -3.11 18.79
C ALA A 46 -10.44 -2.70 17.31
N GLU A 47 -10.94 -1.54 16.92
CA GLU A 47 -10.75 -1.01 15.57
C GLU A 47 -9.31 -0.57 15.33
N GLU A 48 -8.65 0.05 16.31
CA GLU A 48 -7.21 0.36 16.23
C GLU A 48 -6.35 -0.90 16.10
N ALA A 49 -6.71 -1.98 16.81
CA ALA A 49 -6.05 -3.28 16.62
C ALA A 49 -6.27 -3.83 15.21
N PHE A 50 -7.50 -3.73 14.70
CA PHE A 50 -7.84 -4.14 13.34
C PHE A 50 -7.10 -3.31 12.27
N VAL A 51 -6.91 -2.00 12.50
CA VAL A 51 -6.12 -1.14 11.61
C VAL A 51 -4.68 -1.63 11.50
N ARG A 52 -4.03 -1.90 12.62
CA ARG A 52 -2.66 -2.46 12.62
C ARG A 52 -2.61 -3.81 11.91
N GLU A 53 -3.49 -4.74 12.27
CA GLU A 53 -3.57 -6.06 11.64
C GLU A 53 -3.71 -5.98 10.11
N ARG A 54 -4.47 -5.00 9.61
CA ARG A 54 -4.70 -4.82 8.17
C ARG A 54 -3.55 -4.13 7.46
N LEU A 55 -2.91 -3.14 8.08
CA LEU A 55 -1.86 -2.34 7.42
C LEU A 55 -0.47 -2.97 7.54
N ASP A 56 -0.16 -3.63 8.66
CA ASP A 56 1.15 -4.19 8.95
C ASP A 56 1.69 -5.14 7.87
N PRO A 57 0.90 -6.12 7.35
CA PRO A 57 1.40 -7.03 6.32
C PRO A 57 1.45 -6.42 4.91
N GLN A 58 0.96 -5.19 4.72
CA GLN A 58 0.90 -4.55 3.41
C GLN A 58 2.13 -3.68 3.13
N LEU A 59 2.36 -3.37 1.85
CA LEU A 59 3.32 -2.34 1.43
C LEU A 59 2.70 -0.95 1.69
N VAL A 60 2.77 -0.50 2.95
CA VAL A 60 2.30 0.81 3.41
C VAL A 60 3.49 1.53 4.06
N GLY A 61 3.91 2.64 3.47
CA GLY A 61 4.99 3.45 4.03
C GLY A 61 5.54 4.53 3.08
N GLY A 62 6.54 5.25 3.58
CA GLY A 62 7.42 6.12 2.82
C GLY A 62 8.40 5.34 1.94
N PRO A 63 9.26 6.03 1.17
CA PRO A 63 10.12 5.39 0.17
C PRO A 63 11.03 4.29 0.73
N ASP A 64 11.66 4.53 1.88
CA ASP A 64 12.59 3.55 2.48
C ASP A 64 11.86 2.34 3.07
N THR A 65 10.73 2.56 3.73
CA THR A 65 9.87 1.49 4.25
C THR A 65 9.34 0.61 3.13
N VAL A 66 8.83 1.22 2.04
CA VAL A 66 8.32 0.48 0.88
C VAL A 66 9.43 -0.30 0.20
N ARG A 67 10.62 0.30 0.00
CA ARG A 67 11.78 -0.38 -0.58
C ARG A 67 12.20 -1.59 0.25
N GLY A 68 12.34 -1.44 1.56
CA GLY A 68 12.74 -2.53 2.46
C GLY A 68 11.72 -3.67 2.47
N ARG A 69 10.43 -3.35 2.59
CA ARG A 69 9.36 -4.37 2.57
C ARG A 69 9.23 -5.05 1.21
N LEU A 70 9.42 -4.31 0.11
CA LEU A 70 9.41 -4.86 -1.25
C LEU A 70 10.58 -5.82 -1.47
N ALA A 71 11.79 -5.44 -1.03
CA ALA A 71 12.96 -6.31 -1.09
C ALA A 71 12.73 -7.61 -0.32
N ALA A 72 12.23 -7.50 0.93
CA ALA A 72 11.90 -8.67 1.75
C ALA A 72 10.82 -9.54 1.10
N LEU A 73 9.79 -8.95 0.50
CA LEU A 73 8.74 -9.69 -0.20
C LEU A 73 9.31 -10.49 -1.39
N VAL A 74 10.14 -9.86 -2.22
CA VAL A 74 10.78 -10.52 -3.37
C VAL A 74 11.72 -11.63 -2.90
N GLU A 75 12.55 -11.39 -1.89
CA GLU A 75 13.46 -12.39 -1.33
C GLU A 75 12.71 -13.60 -0.77
N GLN A 76 11.63 -13.38 -0.02
CA GLN A 76 10.85 -14.45 0.61
C GLN A 76 10.06 -15.29 -0.40
N THR A 77 9.60 -14.67 -1.49
CA THR A 77 8.71 -15.33 -2.46
C THR A 77 9.44 -15.84 -3.70
N GLY A 78 10.62 -15.30 -4.00
CA GLY A 78 11.31 -15.52 -5.27
C GLY A 78 10.54 -14.97 -6.48
N ALA A 79 9.65 -13.99 -6.27
CA ALA A 79 8.76 -13.51 -7.32
C ALA A 79 9.51 -12.70 -8.40
N ASP A 80 9.35 -13.13 -9.65
CA ASP A 80 9.86 -12.41 -10.83
C ASP A 80 8.97 -11.22 -11.22
N GLU A 81 7.76 -11.09 -10.67
CA GLU A 81 6.82 -10.00 -10.92
C GLU A 81 6.06 -9.60 -9.64
N VAL A 82 5.70 -8.32 -9.52
CA VAL A 82 4.92 -7.80 -8.39
C VAL A 82 3.67 -7.11 -8.91
N MET A 83 2.51 -7.69 -8.65
CA MET A 83 1.22 -7.05 -8.93
C MET A 83 0.79 -6.19 -7.75
N ALA A 84 0.41 -4.94 -8.02
CA ALA A 84 0.03 -4.00 -6.98
C ALA A 84 -1.44 -3.58 -7.11
N LEU A 85 -2.14 -3.61 -5.98
CA LEU A 85 -3.49 -3.07 -5.80
C LEU A 85 -3.44 -1.98 -4.73
N SER A 86 -3.97 -0.80 -5.05
CA SER A 86 -4.06 0.32 -4.11
C SER A 86 -5.49 0.87 -4.04
N MET A 87 -6.08 0.79 -2.85
CA MET A 87 -7.40 1.33 -2.52
C MET A 87 -7.26 2.73 -1.93
N ILE A 88 -6.88 3.70 -2.77
CA ILE A 88 -6.80 5.12 -2.42
C ILE A 88 -7.91 5.84 -3.19
N SER A 89 -8.77 6.57 -2.47
CA SER A 89 -9.94 7.25 -3.02
C SER A 89 -9.57 8.41 -3.92
N ASP A 90 -8.61 9.25 -3.50
CA ASP A 90 -8.09 10.32 -4.34
C ASP A 90 -7.26 9.76 -5.51
N HIS A 91 -7.56 10.22 -6.72
CA HIS A 91 -6.92 9.70 -7.93
C HIS A 91 -5.45 10.12 -8.04
N ALA A 92 -5.12 11.38 -7.72
CA ALA A 92 -3.77 11.89 -7.84
C ALA A 92 -2.84 11.19 -6.84
N GLU A 93 -3.31 11.00 -5.61
CA GLU A 93 -2.62 10.22 -4.57
C GLU A 93 -2.41 8.76 -5.01
N ARG A 94 -3.42 8.17 -5.66
CA ARG A 94 -3.30 6.80 -6.18
C ARG A 94 -2.25 6.68 -7.29
N VAL A 95 -2.23 7.62 -8.23
CA VAL A 95 -1.20 7.67 -9.28
C VAL A 95 0.18 7.85 -8.66
N ARG A 96 0.32 8.81 -7.74
CA ARG A 96 1.57 9.08 -7.03
C ARG A 96 2.09 7.86 -6.28
N SER A 97 1.21 7.12 -5.62
CA SER A 97 1.58 5.87 -4.95
C SER A 97 2.13 4.81 -5.91
N TYR A 98 1.64 4.73 -7.14
CA TYR A 98 2.20 3.79 -8.12
C TYR A 98 3.55 4.27 -8.68
N GLU A 99 3.74 5.58 -8.87
CA GLU A 99 5.04 6.15 -9.26
C GLU A 99 6.12 5.87 -8.22
N LEU A 100 5.80 6.06 -6.94
CA LEU A 100 6.72 5.80 -5.82
C LEU A 100 7.04 4.31 -5.69
N LEU A 101 6.04 3.43 -5.86
CA LEU A 101 6.28 1.99 -5.86
C LEU A 101 7.19 1.57 -7.02
N ARG A 102 6.98 2.14 -8.21
CA ARG A 102 7.82 1.91 -9.39
C ARG A 102 9.27 2.35 -9.11
N GLN A 103 9.46 3.53 -8.53
CA GLN A 103 10.79 4.02 -8.15
C GLN A 103 11.48 3.07 -7.16
N ALA A 104 10.78 2.60 -6.13
CA ALA A 104 11.33 1.66 -5.16
C ALA A 104 11.81 0.37 -5.81
N LEU A 105 11.11 -0.11 -6.84
CA LEU A 105 11.52 -1.29 -7.61
C LEU A 105 12.74 -1.02 -8.50
N GLU A 106 12.81 0.14 -9.15
CA GLU A 106 13.99 0.54 -9.93
C GLU A 106 15.23 0.63 -9.05
N ASP A 107 15.10 1.22 -7.86
CA ASP A 107 16.19 1.32 -6.89
C ASP A 107 16.66 -0.08 -6.46
N LEU A 108 15.74 -1.03 -6.25
CA LEU A 108 16.05 -2.41 -5.91
C LEU A 108 16.85 -3.11 -7.03
N ARG A 109 16.46 -2.91 -8.29
CA ARG A 109 17.16 -3.46 -9.47
C ARG A 109 18.54 -2.82 -9.66
N SER A 110 18.65 -1.52 -9.39
CA SER A 110 19.91 -0.77 -9.51
C SER A 110 20.91 -1.15 -8.42
N GLY A 111 20.43 -1.48 -7.22
CA GLY A 111 21.26 -1.97 -6.11
C GLY A 111 21.74 -3.43 -6.25
N GLY A 112 21.15 -4.19 -7.19
CA GLY A 112 21.50 -5.60 -7.46
C GLY A 112 22.53 -5.82 -8.58
N ALA A 113 23.12 -4.78 -9.15
CA ALA A 113 24.01 -4.87 -10.32
C ALA A 113 25.44 -5.43 -10.02
N GLY A 114 25.51 -6.47 -9.19
CA GLY A 114 26.75 -7.17 -8.81
C GLY A 114 26.80 -8.68 -9.12
N GLY A 115 25.74 -9.30 -9.66
CA GLY A 115 25.80 -10.73 -10.00
C GLY A 115 24.58 -11.25 -10.75
N SER A 116 24.84 -11.79 -11.95
CA SER A 116 24.05 -12.72 -12.79
C SER A 116 22.51 -12.59 -12.88
N GLU A 117 22.08 -12.41 -14.13
CA GLU A 117 20.73 -12.62 -14.70
C GLU A 117 19.64 -11.66 -14.19
N THR A 118 19.23 -10.75 -15.08
CA THR A 118 18.25 -9.69 -14.84
C THR A 118 16.91 -10.25 -14.40
N ALA A 119 16.66 -10.30 -13.09
CA ALA A 119 15.32 -10.51 -12.54
C ALA A 119 14.39 -9.41 -13.09
N HIS A 120 13.35 -9.82 -13.81
CA HIS A 120 12.48 -8.91 -14.57
C HIS A 120 11.22 -8.51 -13.82
N ALA A 121 11.39 -8.00 -12.60
CA ALA A 121 10.27 -7.48 -11.81
C ALA A 121 9.54 -6.35 -12.54
N THR A 122 8.29 -6.62 -12.91
CA THR A 122 7.38 -5.69 -13.59
C THR A 122 6.20 -5.38 -12.67
N VAL A 123 5.88 -4.10 -12.49
CA VAL A 123 4.70 -3.69 -11.72
C VAL A 123 3.49 -3.62 -12.64
N HIS A 124 2.57 -4.57 -12.48
CA HIS A 124 1.26 -4.49 -13.10
C HIS A 124 0.26 -3.90 -12.10
N SER A 125 -0.33 -2.74 -12.45
CA SER A 125 -1.40 -2.13 -11.66
C SER A 125 -2.75 -2.67 -12.11
N ILE A 126 -3.53 -3.20 -11.18
CA ILE A 126 -4.91 -3.61 -11.45
C ILE A 126 -5.80 -2.39 -11.21
N LYS A 127 -6.30 -1.78 -12.28
CA LYS A 127 -7.32 -0.72 -12.21
C LYS A 127 -8.69 -1.38 -12.03
N MET A 128 -9.21 -1.39 -10.82
CA MET A 128 -10.64 -1.63 -10.59
C MET A 128 -11.39 -0.34 -10.91
N ASN A 129 -12.34 -0.43 -11.85
CA ASN A 129 -13.16 0.67 -12.35
C ASN A 129 -14.43 0.83 -11.51
#